data_AF-A0AAN1WKI7-F1
#
_entry.id   AF-A0AAN1WKI7-F1
#
_cell.length_a   1.000
_cell.length_b   1.000
_cell.length_c   1.000
_cell.angle_alpha   90.00
_cell.angle_beta   90.00
_cell.angle_gamma   90.00
#
_symmetry.space_group_name_H-M   'P 1'
#
loop_
_entity.id
_entity.type
_entity.pdbx_description
1 polymer ?
#
loop_
_entity_poly.entity_id
_entity_poly.type
_entity_poly.pdbx_seq_one_letter_code
_entity_poly.pdbx_strand_id
1 'polypeptide(L)'
;MSINKIFTQNAHFVPFDKTKGNGRKVFIDTALIPRYIELTHSKAVTPMRLSHAIKALRALAGGFSSSSNQQSAFAHRTSVDGVEVAYTVLQGGQGREGGVYVTDLRLKARHVNADAAGLYNVVPQRNIWNAVKAPGFKLSTFYGVISAGTAGPSGEAESPKTASECGKFLAKNTRYDGKYDLFFTPGSRVDSEGTWLTPTQKRMPTSALAQNLANVIRQAEVDLTWAKDPVTWYVLEDGAKVLLQALKLLPATGVTALTKNAFLFANPRESMATLKFALQKVGITLTPEMIKANSLDAAAVVRQQFTQQHGLAVIKSQKSIDNKVGITQLATNNNLLKKIESFEEAVKKQLLGAAQGWS
;
A
#
# COMPACT_ATOMS: atom_id res chain seq x y z
N MET A 1 -6.61 7.95 31.84
CA MET A 1 -5.60 9.02 31.74
C MET A 1 -5.57 9.53 30.30
N SER A 2 -6.17 10.70 30.14
CA SER A 2 -6.33 11.65 29.04
C SER A 2 -5.65 11.44 27.67
N ILE A 3 -6.49 11.25 26.63
CA ILE A 3 -6.20 11.47 25.20
C ILE A 3 -6.32 12.98 24.84
N ASN A 4 -6.00 13.87 25.78
CA ASN A 4 -6.08 15.32 25.59
C ASN A 4 -4.69 15.93 25.50
N LYS A 5 -3.95 15.61 24.43
CA LYS A 5 -2.71 16.33 24.09
C LYS A 5 -2.38 16.30 22.60
N ILE A 6 -3.36 16.52 21.75
CA ILE A 6 -3.09 17.01 20.39
C ILE A 6 -4.07 18.13 20.14
N PHE A 7 -3.58 19.25 19.61
CA PHE A 7 -4.33 20.39 19.09
C PHE A 7 -4.62 21.57 20.02
N THR A 8 -3.55 22.21 20.51
CA THR A 8 -3.61 23.64 20.89
C THR A 8 -2.43 24.40 20.28
N GLN A 9 -2.74 25.61 19.79
CA GLN A 9 -1.88 26.71 19.32
C GLN A 9 -1.67 26.88 17.80
N ASN A 10 -2.28 27.96 17.28
CA ASN A 10 -2.19 28.54 15.94
C ASN A 10 -0.81 29.16 15.61
N ALA A 11 0.30 28.69 16.20
CA ALA A 11 1.62 29.31 16.06
C ALA A 11 2.50 28.69 14.95
N HIS A 12 2.09 27.56 14.37
CA HIS A 12 2.98 26.78 13.50
C HIS A 12 2.67 26.87 12.01
N PHE A 13 1.57 27.49 11.57
CA PHE A 13 1.20 27.54 10.15
C PHE A 13 1.12 28.97 9.62
N VAL A 14 1.74 29.22 8.46
CA VAL A 14 1.70 30.51 7.77
C VAL A 14 1.12 30.37 6.37
N PRO A 15 0.45 31.40 5.82
CA PRO A 15 -0.01 31.38 4.43
C PRO A 15 1.17 31.14 3.48
N PHE A 16 1.05 30.12 2.62
CA PHE A 16 2.10 29.81 1.63
C PHE A 16 2.17 30.86 0.50
N ASP A 17 1.04 31.50 0.20
CA ASP A 17 0.96 32.59 -0.76
C ASP A 17 0.02 33.68 -0.24
N LYS A 18 0.37 34.95 -0.50
CA LYS A 18 -0.42 36.14 -0.16
C LYS A 18 -1.50 36.45 -1.20
N THR A 19 -1.58 35.69 -2.30
CA THR A 19 -2.52 35.98 -3.40
C THR A 19 -3.98 35.66 -3.04
N LYS A 20 -4.84 36.68 -3.14
CA LYS A 20 -6.32 36.63 -3.03
C LYS A 20 -6.97 35.91 -4.24
N GLY A 21 -6.48 34.73 -4.62
CA GLY A 21 -7.12 33.94 -5.68
C GLY A 21 -8.43 33.29 -5.22
N ASN A 22 -9.20 32.75 -6.17
CA ASN A 22 -10.38 31.93 -5.86
C ASN A 22 -9.96 30.55 -5.28
N GLY A 23 -10.74 30.00 -4.34
CA GLY A 23 -10.50 28.69 -3.72
C GLY A 23 -9.98 28.73 -2.29
N ARG A 24 -9.61 27.56 -1.74
CA ARG A 24 -9.18 27.41 -0.34
C ARG A 24 -7.84 28.12 -0.08
N LYS A 25 -7.67 28.70 1.11
CA LYS A 25 -6.35 29.17 1.56
C LYS A 25 -5.40 27.99 1.71
N VAL A 26 -4.12 28.21 1.39
CA VAL A 26 -3.06 27.21 1.55
C VAL A 26 -2.07 27.72 2.59
N PHE A 27 -1.86 26.91 3.62
CA PHE A 27 -0.93 27.16 4.70
C PHE A 27 0.21 26.14 4.66
N ILE A 28 1.38 26.52 5.13
CA ILE A 28 2.52 25.64 5.32
C ILE A 28 2.97 25.68 6.77
N ASP A 29 3.32 24.52 7.32
CA ASP A 29 3.97 24.48 8.62
C ASP A 29 5.32 25.21 8.55
N THR A 30 5.52 26.18 9.44
CA THR A 30 6.75 26.96 9.62
C THR A 30 7.99 26.08 9.75
N ALA A 31 7.88 24.90 10.37
CA ALA A 31 8.98 23.94 10.48
C ALA A 31 9.41 23.36 9.13
N LEU A 32 8.55 23.40 8.11
CA LEU A 32 8.84 22.91 6.76
C LEU A 32 9.47 23.97 5.85
N ILE A 33 9.53 25.23 6.26
CA ILE A 33 10.13 26.31 5.44
C ILE A 33 11.59 26.00 5.07
N PRO A 34 12.48 25.60 6.01
CA PRO A 34 13.85 25.23 5.66
C PRO A 34 13.91 24.07 4.66
N ARG A 35 13.06 23.05 4.85
CA ARG A 35 12.98 21.89 3.96
C ARG A 35 12.50 22.28 2.57
N TYR A 36 11.48 23.12 2.47
CA TYR A 36 11.00 23.66 1.21
C TYR A 36 12.12 24.42 0.47
N ILE A 37 12.85 25.29 1.18
CA ILE A 37 13.99 26.02 0.63
C ILE A 37 15.04 25.03 0.09
N GLU A 38 15.44 24.04 0.88
CA GLU A 38 16.38 22.99 0.44
C GLU A 38 15.92 22.30 -0.85
N LEU A 39 14.64 21.92 -0.94
CA LEU A 39 14.07 21.27 -2.11
C LEU A 39 14.07 22.18 -3.34
N THR A 40 13.76 23.47 -3.18
CA THR A 40 13.79 24.44 -4.29
C THR A 40 15.19 24.71 -4.84
N HIS A 41 16.23 24.49 -4.04
CA HIS A 41 17.63 24.61 -4.46
C HIS A 41 18.24 23.28 -4.93
N SER A 42 17.51 22.17 -4.84
CA SER A 42 17.97 20.86 -5.29
C SER A 42 17.89 20.74 -6.81
N LYS A 43 18.91 20.12 -7.43
CA LYS A 43 18.89 19.74 -8.86
C LYS A 43 17.79 18.73 -9.20
N ALA A 44 17.23 18.05 -8.19
CA ALA A 44 16.22 17.01 -8.38
C ALA A 44 14.80 17.56 -8.59
N VAL A 45 14.56 18.85 -8.32
CA VAL A 45 13.22 19.45 -8.31
C VAL A 45 13.24 20.73 -9.13
N THR A 46 12.21 20.97 -9.94
CA THR A 46 12.03 22.29 -10.55
C THR A 46 11.34 23.19 -9.52
N PRO A 47 12.01 24.21 -8.93
CA PRO A 47 11.43 25.03 -7.88
C PRO A 47 10.08 25.65 -8.27
N MET A 48 9.97 26.14 -9.51
CA MET A 48 8.72 26.70 -10.01
C MET A 48 7.56 25.69 -10.02
N ARG A 49 7.82 24.42 -10.33
CA ARG A 49 6.79 23.37 -10.37
C ARG A 49 6.36 22.94 -8.97
N LEU A 50 7.28 22.84 -8.02
CA LEU A 50 6.95 22.58 -6.61
C LEU A 50 6.09 23.71 -6.03
N SER A 51 6.52 24.97 -6.21
CA SER A 51 5.77 26.16 -5.77
C SER A 51 4.37 26.19 -6.39
N HIS A 52 4.28 25.95 -7.69
CA HIS A 52 3.00 25.94 -8.39
C HIS A 52 2.09 24.80 -7.91
N ALA A 53 2.63 23.60 -7.68
CA ALA A 53 1.87 22.46 -7.18
C ALA A 53 1.31 22.70 -5.78
N ILE A 54 2.11 23.27 -4.86
CA ILE A 54 1.63 23.64 -3.52
C ILE A 54 0.53 24.70 -3.62
N LYS A 55 0.71 25.74 -4.46
CA LYS A 55 -0.34 26.75 -4.70
C LYS A 55 -1.61 26.14 -5.29
N ALA A 56 -1.49 25.19 -6.23
CA ALA A 56 -2.60 24.55 -6.90
C ALA A 56 -3.49 23.71 -5.95
N LEU A 57 -2.98 23.33 -4.77
CA LEU A 57 -3.78 22.68 -3.73
C LEU A 57 -5.04 23.47 -3.36
N ARG A 58 -5.02 24.81 -3.50
CA ARG A 58 -6.20 25.67 -3.30
C ARG A 58 -7.46 25.15 -4.02
N ALA A 59 -7.27 24.60 -5.21
CA ALA A 59 -8.33 24.06 -6.07
C ALA A 59 -8.33 22.52 -6.03
N LEU A 60 -7.15 21.89 -6.05
CA LEU A 60 -7.02 20.45 -6.30
C LEU A 60 -7.00 19.56 -5.06
N ALA A 61 -6.85 20.12 -3.86
CA ALA A 61 -6.66 19.34 -2.63
C ALA A 61 -7.82 18.37 -2.37
N GLY A 62 -7.48 17.12 -2.08
CA GLY A 62 -8.45 16.04 -1.85
C GLY A 62 -9.10 15.46 -3.12
N GLY A 63 -8.75 15.94 -4.31
CA GLY A 63 -9.27 15.43 -5.58
C GLY A 63 -8.76 14.03 -5.98
N PHE A 64 -9.22 13.50 -7.12
CA PHE A 64 -8.83 12.16 -7.60
C PHE A 64 -7.34 11.98 -7.90
N SER A 65 -6.59 13.08 -8.10
CA SER A 65 -5.16 13.08 -8.40
C SER A 65 -4.23 13.00 -7.19
N SER A 66 -4.75 13.06 -5.95
CA SER A 66 -3.97 12.91 -4.71
C SER A 66 -4.07 11.49 -4.14
N SER A 67 -3.18 11.08 -3.25
CA SER A 67 -3.45 9.95 -2.34
C SER A 67 -4.34 10.40 -1.19
N SER A 68 -5.12 9.50 -0.59
CA SER A 68 -6.00 9.79 0.54
C SER A 68 -5.84 8.75 1.63
N ASN A 69 -5.75 9.18 2.89
CA ASN A 69 -5.53 8.29 4.01
C ASN A 69 -6.82 7.52 4.34
N GLN A 70 -6.72 6.21 4.55
CA GLN A 70 -7.89 5.38 4.89
C GLN A 70 -8.36 5.57 6.34
N GLN A 71 -7.51 6.06 7.23
CA GLN A 71 -7.81 6.32 8.64
C GLN A 71 -8.18 7.79 8.92
N SER A 72 -7.95 8.69 7.96
CA SER A 72 -8.29 10.11 8.08
C SER A 72 -8.77 10.68 6.76
N ALA A 73 -10.07 11.02 6.70
CA ALA A 73 -10.69 11.62 5.51
C ALA A 73 -10.13 13.00 5.15
N PHE A 74 -9.42 13.65 6.08
CA PHE A 74 -8.86 14.98 5.88
C PHE A 74 -7.40 14.96 5.39
N ALA A 75 -6.71 13.82 5.53
CA ALA A 75 -5.29 13.71 5.21
C ALA A 75 -5.07 13.19 3.78
N HIS A 76 -4.24 13.92 3.02
CA HIS A 76 -3.98 13.64 1.63
C HIS A 76 -2.51 13.88 1.29
N ARG A 77 -2.06 13.32 0.16
CA ARG A 77 -0.70 13.54 -0.36
C ARG A 77 -0.73 13.72 -1.87
N THR A 78 0.17 14.52 -2.41
CA THR A 78 0.37 14.62 -3.86
C THR A 78 1.86 14.55 -4.17
N SER A 79 2.21 14.10 -5.37
CA SER A 79 3.60 14.04 -5.82
C SER A 79 3.83 15.01 -6.98
N VAL A 80 4.94 15.76 -6.93
CA VAL A 80 5.39 16.67 -7.99
C VAL A 80 6.90 16.53 -8.14
N ASP A 81 7.37 16.14 -9.32
CA ASP A 81 8.81 16.05 -9.67
C ASP A 81 9.68 15.27 -8.66
N GLY A 82 9.12 14.24 -8.03
CA GLY A 82 9.81 13.46 -7.01
C GLY A 82 9.77 14.09 -5.62
N VAL A 83 8.89 15.07 -5.37
CA VAL A 83 8.56 15.56 -4.03
C VAL A 83 7.15 15.13 -3.69
N GLU A 84 6.98 14.42 -2.58
CA GLU A 84 5.68 14.22 -1.95
C GLU A 84 5.35 15.39 -1.03
N VAL A 85 4.16 15.94 -1.22
CA VAL A 85 3.57 16.99 -0.39
C VAL A 85 2.41 16.40 0.37
N ALA A 86 2.54 16.26 1.69
CA ALA A 86 1.47 15.82 2.57
C ALA A 86 0.69 17.03 3.08
N TYR A 87 -0.63 16.93 3.13
CA TYR A 87 -1.49 18.02 3.59
C TYR A 87 -2.80 17.54 4.18
N THR A 88 -3.39 18.38 5.04
CA THR A 88 -4.72 18.18 5.63
C THR A 88 -5.70 19.23 5.09
N VAL A 89 -6.93 18.83 4.76
CA VAL A 89 -8.02 19.73 4.35
C VAL A 89 -8.96 19.95 5.53
N LEU A 90 -9.13 21.19 5.98
CA LEU A 90 -10.07 21.55 7.04
C LEU A 90 -11.19 22.42 6.48
N GLN A 91 -12.44 22.02 6.75
CA GLN A 91 -13.62 22.87 6.58
C GLN A 91 -13.69 23.75 7.83
N GLY A 92 -13.64 25.08 7.68
CA GLY A 92 -13.46 26.00 8.81
C GLY A 92 -14.47 25.81 9.94
N GLY A 93 -14.05 26.09 11.18
CA GLY A 93 -14.87 25.91 12.39
C GLY A 93 -14.04 25.90 13.69
N GLN A 94 -14.68 26.19 14.83
CA GLN A 94 -14.09 26.22 16.19
C GLN A 94 -12.65 26.78 16.26
N GLY A 95 -12.47 28.05 15.89
CA GLY A 95 -11.19 28.75 16.06
C GLY A 95 -10.11 28.40 15.03
N ARG A 96 -10.46 27.66 13.97
CA ARG A 96 -9.58 27.39 12.83
C ARG A 96 -10.15 27.93 11.52
N GLU A 97 -9.26 28.57 10.77
CA GLU A 97 -9.55 28.98 9.41
C GLU A 97 -9.71 27.74 8.50
N GLY A 98 -10.69 27.77 7.59
CA GLY A 98 -10.83 26.71 6.60
C GLY A 98 -9.72 26.80 5.56
N GLY A 99 -9.12 25.67 5.18
CA GLY A 99 -8.01 25.68 4.23
C GLY A 99 -7.31 24.34 4.04
N VAL A 100 -6.23 24.39 3.27
CA VAL A 100 -5.31 23.28 3.05
C VAL A 100 -4.03 23.56 3.84
N TYR A 101 -3.63 22.62 4.68
CA TYR A 101 -2.49 22.74 5.57
C TYR A 101 -1.41 21.76 5.14
N VAL A 102 -0.30 22.24 4.58
CA VAL A 102 0.85 21.41 4.22
C VAL A 102 1.58 20.98 5.49
N THR A 103 1.61 19.68 5.74
CA THR A 103 2.12 19.05 6.97
C THR A 103 3.42 18.30 6.75
N ASP A 104 3.83 18.02 5.51
CA ASP A 104 5.15 17.46 5.22
C ASP A 104 5.61 17.65 3.76
N LEU A 105 6.93 17.63 3.54
CA LEU A 105 7.61 17.69 2.24
C LEU A 105 8.78 16.67 2.19
N ARG A 106 8.64 15.63 1.36
CA ARG A 106 9.62 14.53 1.27
C ARG A 106 10.11 14.28 -0.14
N LEU A 107 11.43 14.10 -0.31
CA LEU A 107 11.98 13.60 -1.57
C LEU A 107 11.58 12.14 -1.77
N LYS A 108 11.34 11.80 -3.02
CA LYS A 108 11.01 10.47 -3.51
C LYS A 108 11.68 10.20 -4.83
N ALA A 109 11.93 8.93 -5.09
CA ALA A 109 12.28 8.48 -6.43
C ALA A 109 11.20 8.98 -7.41
N ARG A 110 11.63 9.53 -8.55
CA ARG A 110 10.71 9.81 -9.65
C ARG A 110 10.22 8.47 -10.18
N HIS A 111 8.92 8.27 -10.23
CA HIS A 111 8.32 7.06 -10.81
C HIS A 111 7.91 7.38 -12.23
N VAL A 112 8.29 6.52 -13.18
CA VAL A 112 8.10 6.79 -14.61
C VAL A 112 6.83 6.15 -15.16
N ASN A 113 6.25 5.12 -14.53
CA ASN A 113 5.04 4.49 -15.07
C ASN A 113 4.09 4.05 -13.95
N ALA A 114 2.83 4.46 -14.05
CA ALA A 114 1.74 3.78 -13.35
C ALA A 114 1.24 2.67 -14.29
N ASP A 115 1.54 1.41 -13.98
CA ASP A 115 1.01 0.31 -14.77
C ASP A 115 -0.51 0.24 -14.62
N ALA A 116 -1.19 -0.03 -15.74
CA ALA A 116 -2.63 -0.19 -15.74
C ALA A 116 -3.02 -1.46 -14.96
N ALA A 117 -4.10 -1.42 -14.20
CA ALA A 117 -4.66 -2.66 -13.66
C ALA A 117 -5.16 -3.58 -14.78
N GLY A 118 -5.25 -4.87 -14.47
CA GLY A 118 -5.87 -5.87 -15.35
C GLY A 118 -5.09 -7.18 -15.39
N LEU A 119 -5.39 -7.97 -16.41
CA LEU A 119 -4.77 -9.27 -16.63
C LEU A 119 -3.43 -9.12 -17.37
N TYR A 120 -2.41 -9.81 -16.85
CA TYR A 120 -1.07 -9.88 -17.41
C TYR A 120 -0.65 -11.35 -17.52
N ASN A 121 -0.07 -11.71 -18.66
CA ASN A 121 0.55 -13.01 -18.86
C ASN A 121 1.98 -12.89 -18.37
N VAL A 122 2.37 -13.71 -17.40
CA VAL A 122 3.67 -13.63 -16.77
C VAL A 122 4.52 -14.83 -17.17
N VAL A 123 5.67 -14.53 -17.78
CA VAL A 123 6.65 -15.52 -18.21
C VAL A 123 8.04 -15.19 -17.66
N PRO A 124 8.86 -16.19 -17.30
CA PRO A 124 10.21 -15.96 -16.84
C PRO A 124 11.10 -15.77 -18.07
N GLN A 125 11.81 -14.64 -18.13
CA GLN A 125 12.79 -14.34 -19.17
C GLN A 125 14.09 -13.94 -18.49
N ARG A 126 15.15 -14.74 -18.68
CA ARG A 126 16.52 -14.45 -18.19
C ARG A 126 16.56 -14.06 -16.70
N ASN A 127 15.96 -14.88 -15.84
CA ASN A 127 15.84 -14.66 -14.38
C ASN A 127 14.99 -13.43 -13.96
N ILE A 128 14.23 -12.84 -14.88
CA ILE A 128 13.28 -11.76 -14.60
C ILE A 128 11.87 -12.23 -14.97
N TRP A 129 10.90 -11.91 -14.12
CA TRP A 129 9.49 -12.14 -14.40
C TRP A 129 8.97 -11.02 -15.29
N ASN A 130 8.68 -11.32 -16.55
CA ASN A 130 8.15 -10.36 -17.49
C ASN A 130 6.62 -10.43 -17.49
N ALA A 131 5.96 -9.33 -17.14
CA ALA A 131 4.51 -9.21 -17.15
C ALA A 131 4.07 -8.46 -18.42
N VAL A 132 3.42 -9.17 -19.33
CA VAL A 132 2.89 -8.60 -20.58
C VAL A 132 1.37 -8.53 -20.47
N LYS A 133 0.78 -7.37 -20.75
CA LYS A 133 -0.68 -7.21 -20.66
C LYS A 133 -1.39 -8.22 -21.57
N ALA A 134 -2.36 -8.93 -21.03
CA ALA A 134 -3.08 -9.97 -21.76
C ALA A 134 -3.95 -9.35 -22.88
N PRO A 135 -4.09 -10.02 -24.04
CA PRO A 135 -5.06 -9.63 -25.05
C PRO A 135 -6.48 -9.96 -24.57
N GLY A 136 -7.18 -8.97 -24.04
CA GLY A 136 -8.55 -9.12 -23.53
C GLY A 136 -8.59 -9.83 -22.17
N PHE A 137 -9.46 -10.86 -22.05
CA PHE A 137 -9.72 -11.58 -20.79
C PHE A 137 -9.24 -13.04 -20.82
N LYS A 138 -8.39 -13.40 -21.80
CA LYS A 138 -7.97 -14.78 -22.01
C LYS A 138 -6.76 -15.14 -21.15
N LEU A 139 -6.88 -16.24 -20.42
CA LEU A 139 -5.79 -16.85 -19.66
C LEU A 139 -4.83 -17.60 -20.59
N SER A 140 -3.55 -17.60 -20.23
CA SER A 140 -2.50 -18.32 -20.93
C SER A 140 -2.11 -19.64 -20.24
N THR A 141 -2.53 -19.84 -19.00
CA THR A 141 -2.21 -21.03 -18.20
C THR A 141 -3.26 -21.28 -17.11
N PHE A 142 -3.20 -22.45 -16.48
CA PHE A 142 -4.08 -22.85 -15.38
C PHE A 142 -3.64 -22.30 -14.02
N TYR A 143 -2.52 -21.57 -13.95
CA TYR A 143 -2.09 -20.86 -12.75
C TYR A 143 -2.47 -19.38 -12.83
N GLY A 144 -3.46 -18.96 -12.04
CA GLY A 144 -3.84 -17.56 -11.89
C GLY A 144 -3.38 -16.99 -10.55
N VAL A 145 -3.01 -15.72 -10.50
CA VAL A 145 -2.73 -14.99 -9.26
C VAL A 145 -3.53 -13.69 -9.27
N ILE A 146 -4.28 -13.43 -8.20
CA ILE A 146 -4.98 -12.16 -7.97
C ILE A 146 -4.23 -11.44 -6.86
N SER A 147 -3.55 -10.35 -7.22
CA SER A 147 -2.73 -9.62 -6.26
C SER A 147 -2.85 -8.13 -6.44
N ALA A 148 -2.85 -7.44 -5.32
CA ALA A 148 -2.74 -6.00 -5.31
C ALA A 148 -1.29 -5.52 -5.54
N GLY A 149 -0.32 -6.40 -5.29
CA GLY A 149 1.04 -5.97 -5.01
C GLY A 149 1.11 -5.06 -3.78
N THR A 150 2.30 -4.93 -3.22
CA THR A 150 2.52 -3.95 -2.14
C THR A 150 3.39 -2.81 -2.67
N ALA A 151 2.80 -1.63 -2.68
CA ALA A 151 3.50 -0.37 -2.85
C ALA A 151 4.56 -0.22 -1.74
N GLY A 152 5.83 -0.10 -2.14
CA GLY A 152 6.91 0.17 -1.19
C GLY A 152 6.84 1.59 -0.62
N PRO A 153 7.70 1.95 0.35
CA PRO A 153 7.73 3.29 0.93
C PRO A 153 7.90 4.41 -0.12
N SER A 154 8.53 4.08 -1.25
CA SER A 154 8.83 5.00 -2.34
C SER A 154 7.65 5.35 -3.24
N GLY A 155 6.60 4.54 -3.38
CA GLY A 155 5.62 4.77 -4.43
C GLY A 155 4.51 3.73 -4.54
N GLU A 156 3.85 3.71 -5.71
CA GLU A 156 2.72 2.81 -6.00
C GLU A 156 3.21 1.37 -6.27
N ALA A 157 2.28 0.41 -6.27
CA ALA A 157 2.60 -0.95 -6.69
C ALA A 157 2.83 -0.97 -8.21
N GLU A 158 3.81 -1.75 -8.66
CA GLU A 158 4.17 -1.89 -10.08
C GLU A 158 3.94 -3.33 -10.53
N SER A 159 3.50 -3.50 -11.77
CA SER A 159 3.13 -4.82 -12.29
C SER A 159 4.35 -5.76 -12.43
N PRO A 160 5.56 -5.34 -12.89
CA PRO A 160 6.73 -6.22 -12.97
C PRO A 160 7.23 -6.65 -11.60
N LYS A 161 7.21 -5.74 -10.61
CA LYS A 161 7.62 -6.05 -9.24
C LYS A 161 6.65 -7.03 -8.60
N THR A 162 5.35 -6.77 -8.73
CA THR A 162 4.29 -7.66 -8.25
C THR A 162 4.40 -9.03 -8.90
N ALA A 163 4.68 -9.07 -10.21
CA ALA A 163 4.90 -10.32 -10.93
C ALA A 163 6.14 -11.08 -10.42
N SER A 164 7.23 -10.38 -10.08
CA SER A 164 8.40 -11.03 -9.49
C SER A 164 8.10 -11.63 -8.11
N GLU A 165 7.37 -10.90 -7.27
CA GLU A 165 6.97 -11.36 -5.94
C GLU A 165 6.01 -12.56 -6.00
N CYS A 166 5.01 -12.51 -6.90
CA CYS A 166 4.06 -13.60 -7.10
C CYS A 166 4.73 -14.85 -7.68
N GLY A 167 5.65 -14.70 -8.65
CA GLY A 167 6.41 -15.82 -9.21
C GLY A 167 7.28 -16.52 -8.16
N LYS A 168 7.95 -15.75 -7.28
CA LYS A 168 8.70 -16.31 -6.14
C LYS A 168 7.78 -17.05 -5.15
N PHE A 169 6.60 -16.48 -4.87
CA PHE A 169 5.60 -17.15 -4.04
C PHE A 169 5.16 -18.49 -4.63
N LEU A 170 4.83 -18.53 -5.92
CA LEU A 170 4.43 -19.76 -6.60
C LEU A 170 5.57 -20.80 -6.60
N ALA A 171 6.81 -20.38 -6.89
CA ALA A 171 7.97 -21.27 -6.87
C ALA A 171 8.23 -21.92 -5.53
N LYS A 172 7.95 -21.21 -4.43
CA LYS A 172 8.14 -21.74 -3.08
C LYS A 172 7.00 -22.65 -2.62
N ASN A 173 5.77 -22.43 -3.08
CA ASN A 173 4.57 -23.01 -2.48
C ASN A 173 3.79 -23.96 -3.41
N THR A 174 4.27 -24.15 -4.64
CA THR A 174 3.57 -24.88 -5.71
C THR A 174 4.57 -25.57 -6.64
N ARG A 175 4.07 -26.44 -7.53
CA ARG A 175 4.84 -27.04 -8.63
C ARG A 175 4.53 -26.38 -9.98
N TYR A 176 4.28 -25.08 -10.01
CA TYR A 176 3.96 -24.39 -11.26
C TYR A 176 5.11 -24.50 -12.28
N ASP A 177 4.76 -24.45 -13.57
CA ASP A 177 5.64 -24.70 -14.72
C ASP A 177 6.48 -23.48 -15.12
N GLY A 178 6.55 -22.49 -14.24
CA GLY A 178 7.23 -21.22 -14.49
C GLY A 178 6.36 -20.22 -15.24
N LYS A 179 5.10 -20.47 -15.59
CA LYS A 179 4.22 -19.46 -16.19
C LYS A 179 2.96 -19.30 -15.35
N TYR A 180 2.44 -18.08 -15.28
CA TYR A 180 1.17 -17.82 -14.59
C TYR A 180 0.53 -16.53 -15.13
N ASP A 181 -0.77 -16.39 -14.93
CA ASP A 181 -1.50 -15.18 -15.26
C ASP A 181 -1.69 -14.34 -13.99
N LEU A 182 -1.27 -13.07 -14.02
CA LEU A 182 -1.42 -12.11 -12.94
C LEU A 182 -2.60 -11.19 -13.24
N PHE A 183 -3.65 -11.25 -12.41
CA PHE A 183 -4.60 -10.16 -12.32
C PHE A 183 -4.07 -9.11 -11.35
N PHE A 184 -3.40 -8.10 -11.91
CA PHE A 184 -2.78 -7.01 -11.17
C PHE A 184 -3.80 -5.91 -10.86
N THR A 185 -3.83 -5.50 -9.60
CA THR A 185 -4.64 -4.37 -9.14
C THR A 185 -3.75 -3.45 -8.33
N PRO A 186 -3.53 -2.17 -8.67
CA PRO A 186 -2.60 -1.35 -7.90
C PRO A 186 -2.99 -1.30 -6.41
N GLY A 187 -2.09 -1.77 -5.56
CA GLY A 187 -2.29 -1.83 -4.12
C GLY A 187 -2.17 -0.47 -3.42
N SER A 188 -2.64 -0.45 -2.18
CA SER A 188 -2.55 0.75 -1.34
C SER A 188 -1.10 0.98 -0.93
N ARG A 189 -0.68 2.23 -0.82
CA ARG A 189 0.62 2.55 -0.26
C ARG A 189 0.57 2.51 1.26
N VAL A 190 1.49 1.78 1.89
CA VAL A 190 1.57 1.68 3.35
C VAL A 190 2.88 2.27 3.82
N ASP A 191 2.81 3.23 4.73
CA ASP A 191 3.98 3.75 5.44
C ASP A 191 3.66 4.07 6.90
N SER A 192 4.59 4.73 7.59
CA SER A 192 4.48 5.06 9.01
C SER A 192 3.29 5.96 9.35
N GLU A 193 2.69 6.64 8.37
CA GLU A 193 1.49 7.47 8.57
C GLU A 193 0.19 6.75 8.18
N GLY A 194 0.27 5.45 7.88
CA GLY A 194 -0.87 4.59 7.65
C GLY A 194 -1.00 4.10 6.21
N THR A 195 -2.24 3.75 5.85
CA THR A 195 -2.59 3.19 4.54
C THR A 195 -3.22 4.27 3.66
N TRP A 196 -2.68 4.40 2.45
CA TRP A 196 -3.00 5.46 1.51
C TRP A 196 -3.59 4.87 0.24
N LEU A 197 -4.81 5.27 -0.07
CA LEU A 197 -5.45 5.02 -1.36
C LEU A 197 -4.78 5.92 -2.39
N THR A 198 -4.18 5.33 -3.43
CA THR A 198 -3.39 6.07 -4.43
C THR A 198 -4.28 6.74 -5.49
N PRO A 199 -3.80 7.76 -6.23
CA PRO A 199 -4.52 8.33 -7.37
C PRO A 199 -4.92 7.27 -8.41
N THR A 200 -4.03 6.30 -8.64
CA THR A 200 -4.26 5.20 -9.57
C THR A 200 -5.42 4.31 -9.10
N GLN A 201 -5.49 4.00 -7.80
CA GLN A 201 -6.65 3.31 -7.22
C GLN A 201 -7.93 4.12 -7.28
N LYS A 202 -7.88 5.43 -6.99
CA LYS A 202 -9.07 6.29 -7.04
C LYS A 202 -9.65 6.46 -8.45
N ARG A 203 -8.79 6.47 -9.46
CA ARG A 203 -9.19 6.55 -10.87
C ARG A 203 -9.74 5.23 -11.42
N MET A 204 -9.49 4.12 -10.73
CA MET A 204 -10.00 2.80 -11.08
C MET A 204 -11.07 2.40 -10.08
N PRO A 205 -12.36 2.73 -10.33
CA PRO A 205 -13.42 2.35 -9.42
C PRO A 205 -13.39 0.83 -9.21
N THR A 206 -13.51 0.38 -7.97
CA THR A 206 -13.43 -1.04 -7.61
C THR A 206 -14.41 -1.88 -8.41
N SER A 207 -15.56 -1.31 -8.80
CA SER A 207 -16.54 -1.95 -9.68
C SER A 207 -16.00 -2.26 -11.08
N ALA A 208 -15.22 -1.37 -11.70
CA ALA A 208 -14.63 -1.61 -13.02
C ALA A 208 -13.57 -2.72 -12.97
N LEU A 209 -12.73 -2.74 -11.92
CA LEU A 209 -11.75 -3.80 -11.72
C LEU A 209 -12.40 -5.15 -11.42
N ALA A 210 -13.43 -5.14 -10.57
CA ALA A 210 -14.24 -6.30 -10.28
C ALA A 210 -14.93 -6.85 -11.52
N GLN A 211 -15.47 -5.97 -12.38
CA GLN A 211 -16.08 -6.37 -13.66
C GLN A 211 -15.06 -7.02 -14.59
N ASN A 212 -13.85 -6.45 -14.69
CA ASN A 212 -12.77 -7.05 -15.49
C ASN A 212 -12.39 -8.43 -14.97
N LEU A 213 -12.21 -8.59 -13.65
CA LEU A 213 -11.92 -9.89 -13.05
C LEU A 213 -13.07 -10.88 -13.25
N ALA A 214 -14.32 -10.45 -13.07
CA ALA A 214 -15.50 -11.28 -13.32
C ALA A 214 -15.54 -11.75 -14.78
N ASN A 215 -15.19 -10.89 -15.74
CA ASN A 215 -15.08 -11.26 -17.15
C ASN A 215 -13.98 -12.30 -17.40
N VAL A 216 -12.82 -12.20 -16.73
CA VAL A 216 -11.75 -13.20 -16.81
C VAL A 216 -12.20 -14.54 -16.24
N ILE A 217 -12.80 -14.56 -15.06
CA ILE A 217 -13.33 -15.78 -14.42
C ILE A 217 -14.41 -16.42 -15.29
N ARG A 218 -15.36 -15.62 -15.80
CA ARG A 218 -16.41 -16.09 -16.73
C ARG A 218 -15.81 -16.65 -18.01
N GLN A 219 -14.78 -16.00 -18.56
CA GLN A 219 -14.11 -16.48 -19.76
C GLN A 219 -13.45 -17.83 -19.52
N ALA A 220 -12.79 -18.02 -18.37
CA ALA A 220 -12.25 -19.32 -17.96
C ALA A 220 -13.35 -20.37 -17.79
N GLU A 221 -14.51 -20.00 -17.25
CA GLU A 221 -15.62 -20.92 -17.05
C GLU A 221 -16.23 -21.43 -18.38
N VAL A 222 -16.30 -20.59 -19.42
CA VAL A 222 -16.86 -21.02 -20.72
C VAL A 222 -15.83 -21.71 -21.62
N ASP A 223 -14.54 -21.46 -21.39
CA ASP A 223 -13.46 -22.06 -22.18
C ASP A 223 -13.34 -23.58 -21.87
N LEU A 224 -13.41 -24.41 -22.91
CA LEU A 224 -13.38 -25.87 -22.78
C LEU A 224 -11.99 -26.42 -22.48
N THR A 225 -10.92 -25.63 -22.69
CA THR A 225 -9.55 -26.04 -22.36
C THR A 225 -9.40 -26.38 -20.87
N TRP A 226 -10.19 -25.76 -19.99
CA TRP A 226 -10.11 -25.94 -18.54
C TRP A 226 -11.07 -26.99 -17.98
N ALA A 227 -11.73 -27.78 -18.84
CA ALA A 227 -12.71 -28.78 -18.39
C ALA A 227 -12.08 -29.94 -17.60
N LYS A 228 -10.82 -30.28 -17.89
CA LYS A 228 -10.07 -31.33 -17.17
C LYS A 228 -9.19 -30.77 -16.06
N ASP A 229 -8.59 -29.61 -16.31
CA ASP A 229 -7.67 -28.94 -15.40
C ASP A 229 -8.20 -27.52 -15.10
N PRO A 230 -8.97 -27.37 -14.00
CA PRO A 230 -9.49 -26.07 -13.59
C PRO A 230 -8.38 -25.06 -13.33
N VAL A 231 -8.66 -23.79 -13.63
CA VAL A 231 -7.76 -22.69 -13.30
C VAL A 231 -7.68 -22.55 -11.79
N THR A 232 -6.46 -22.66 -11.25
CA THR A 232 -6.17 -22.45 -9.83
C THR A 232 -5.75 -21.02 -9.60
N TRP A 233 -6.62 -20.25 -8.95
CA TRP A 233 -6.40 -18.86 -8.56
C TRP A 233 -5.80 -18.74 -7.17
N TYR A 234 -4.60 -18.18 -7.07
CA TYR A 234 -3.98 -17.79 -5.82
C TYR A 234 -4.36 -16.34 -5.49
N VAL A 235 -5.12 -16.16 -4.41
CA VAL A 235 -5.67 -14.88 -3.99
C VAL A 235 -4.83 -14.32 -2.85
N LEU A 236 -4.10 -13.24 -3.12
CA LEU A 236 -3.15 -12.64 -2.19
C LEU A 236 -3.68 -11.31 -1.64
N GLU A 237 -3.58 -11.13 -0.34
CA GLU A 237 -3.76 -9.83 0.34
C GLU A 237 -5.02 -9.06 -0.08
N ASP A 238 -4.87 -7.82 -0.57
CA ASP A 238 -5.95 -6.94 -1.03
C ASP A 238 -6.60 -7.44 -2.34
N GLY A 239 -5.98 -8.39 -3.05
CA GLY A 239 -6.61 -9.07 -4.19
C GLY A 239 -7.93 -9.76 -3.82
N ALA A 240 -8.07 -10.17 -2.55
CA ALA A 240 -9.29 -10.75 -2.02
C ALA A 240 -10.50 -9.80 -2.06
N LYS A 241 -10.28 -8.49 -1.91
CA LYS A 241 -11.35 -7.48 -1.97
C LYS A 241 -11.90 -7.37 -3.39
N VAL A 242 -11.02 -7.39 -4.39
CA VAL A 242 -11.40 -7.33 -5.81
C VAL A 242 -12.12 -8.62 -6.21
N LEU A 243 -11.61 -9.78 -5.77
CA LEU A 243 -12.29 -11.05 -5.98
C LEU A 243 -13.70 -11.07 -5.36
N LEU A 244 -13.86 -10.62 -4.11
CA LEU A 244 -15.17 -10.57 -3.46
C LEU A 244 -16.19 -9.78 -4.30
N GLN A 245 -15.79 -8.62 -4.83
CA GLN A 245 -16.67 -7.81 -5.68
C GLN A 245 -16.93 -8.48 -7.03
N ALA A 246 -15.93 -9.13 -7.63
CA ALA A 246 -16.11 -9.88 -8.87
C ALA A 246 -17.11 -11.04 -8.71
N LEU A 247 -17.00 -11.81 -7.63
CA LEU A 247 -17.92 -12.91 -7.31
C LEU A 247 -19.37 -12.44 -7.17
N LYS A 248 -19.61 -11.23 -6.66
CA LYS A 248 -20.96 -10.64 -6.56
C LYS A 248 -21.56 -10.28 -7.93
N LEU A 249 -20.72 -10.03 -8.93
CA LEU A 249 -21.16 -9.66 -10.28
C LEU A 249 -21.49 -10.89 -11.15
N LEU A 250 -20.82 -12.01 -10.90
CA LEU A 250 -20.94 -13.24 -11.70
C LEU A 250 -22.40 -13.73 -11.86
N PRO A 251 -23.24 -13.82 -10.82
CA PRO A 251 -24.63 -14.26 -10.97
C PRO A 251 -25.45 -13.39 -11.93
N ALA A 252 -25.24 -12.07 -11.91
CA ALA A 252 -25.93 -11.15 -12.82
C ALA A 252 -25.52 -11.35 -14.30
N THR A 253 -24.38 -12.03 -14.54
CA THR A 253 -23.90 -12.39 -15.88
C THR A 253 -24.28 -13.82 -16.30
N GLY A 254 -25.14 -14.50 -15.54
CA GLY A 254 -25.59 -15.87 -15.83
C GLY A 254 -24.66 -16.98 -15.30
N VAL A 255 -23.61 -16.63 -14.56
CA VAL A 255 -22.70 -17.61 -13.95
C VAL A 255 -23.17 -17.91 -12.52
N THR A 256 -23.85 -19.06 -12.36
CA THR A 256 -24.38 -19.52 -11.06
C THR A 256 -23.56 -20.66 -10.46
N ALA A 257 -22.67 -21.27 -11.23
CA ALA A 257 -21.74 -22.30 -10.79
C ALA A 257 -20.39 -22.10 -11.49
N LEU A 258 -19.31 -22.19 -10.72
CA LEU A 258 -17.94 -22.22 -11.23
C LEU A 258 -17.39 -23.63 -11.06
N THR A 259 -17.20 -24.32 -12.19
CA THR A 259 -16.68 -25.69 -12.24
C THR A 259 -15.25 -25.76 -12.74
N LYS A 260 -14.77 -24.71 -13.43
CA LYS A 260 -13.42 -24.63 -14.01
C LYS A 260 -12.51 -23.64 -13.30
N ASN A 261 -12.91 -23.21 -12.10
CA ASN A 261 -12.17 -22.26 -11.28
C ASN A 261 -12.05 -22.78 -9.85
N ALA A 262 -10.82 -22.87 -9.35
CA ALA A 262 -10.50 -23.16 -7.96
C ALA A 262 -9.79 -21.96 -7.33
N PHE A 263 -10.03 -21.70 -6.04
CA PHE A 263 -9.46 -20.55 -5.33
C PHE A 263 -8.68 -21.00 -4.10
N LEU A 264 -7.45 -20.50 -3.99
CA LEU A 264 -6.57 -20.69 -2.84
C LEU A 264 -6.21 -19.32 -2.25
N PHE A 265 -6.46 -19.13 -0.97
CA PHE A 265 -6.28 -17.86 -0.29
C PHE A 265 -4.98 -17.87 0.53
N ALA A 266 -4.18 -16.80 0.39
CA ALA A 266 -3.01 -16.56 1.23
C ALA A 266 -3.06 -15.14 1.82
N ASN A 267 -3.24 -15.06 3.14
CA ASN A 267 -3.39 -13.82 3.92
C ASN A 267 -4.35 -12.79 3.30
N PRO A 268 -5.60 -13.16 3.03
CA PRO A 268 -6.56 -12.23 2.45
C PRO A 268 -6.82 -11.05 3.41
N ARG A 269 -6.87 -9.83 2.86
CA ARG A 269 -7.24 -8.60 3.59
C ARG A 269 -8.75 -8.35 3.58
N GLU A 270 -9.52 -9.38 3.27
CA GLU A 270 -10.98 -9.41 3.28
C GLU A 270 -11.45 -10.53 4.21
N SER A 271 -12.63 -10.36 4.80
CA SER A 271 -13.22 -11.36 5.71
C SER A 271 -13.47 -12.68 4.99
N MET A 272 -12.87 -13.76 5.52
CA MET A 272 -13.10 -15.12 5.02
C MET A 272 -14.57 -15.55 5.11
N ALA A 273 -15.32 -15.05 6.11
CA ALA A 273 -16.74 -15.31 6.21
C ALA A 273 -17.50 -14.69 5.02
N THR A 274 -17.18 -13.44 4.66
CA THR A 274 -17.79 -12.75 3.52
C THR A 274 -17.42 -13.43 2.20
N LEU A 275 -16.15 -13.83 2.04
CA LEU A 275 -15.69 -14.59 0.87
C LEU A 275 -16.40 -15.93 0.74
N LYS A 276 -16.56 -16.67 1.85
CA LYS A 276 -17.30 -17.94 1.87
C LYS A 276 -18.71 -17.78 1.31
N PHE A 277 -19.47 -16.79 1.79
CA PHE A 277 -20.83 -16.55 1.29
C PHE A 277 -20.86 -16.17 -0.19
N ALA A 278 -19.89 -15.38 -0.67
CA ALA A 278 -19.81 -15.01 -2.08
C ALA A 278 -19.45 -16.20 -2.99
N LEU A 279 -18.51 -17.06 -2.56
CA LEU A 279 -18.13 -18.29 -3.27
C LEU A 279 -19.30 -19.28 -3.36
N GLN A 280 -20.06 -19.44 -2.27
CA GLN A 280 -21.22 -20.34 -2.25
C GLN A 280 -22.30 -19.93 -3.27
N LYS A 281 -22.50 -18.62 -3.50
CA LYS A 281 -23.43 -18.11 -4.52
C LYS A 281 -23.06 -18.48 -5.95
N VAL A 282 -21.82 -18.89 -6.18
CA VAL A 282 -21.32 -19.37 -7.47
C VAL A 282 -20.89 -20.83 -7.39
N GLY A 283 -21.48 -21.62 -6.47
CA GLY A 283 -21.31 -23.06 -6.40
C GLY A 283 -20.00 -23.56 -5.78
N ILE A 284 -19.17 -22.68 -5.21
CA ILE A 284 -17.89 -23.08 -4.58
C ILE A 284 -18.05 -23.18 -3.07
N THR A 285 -17.69 -24.35 -2.52
CA THR A 285 -17.61 -24.57 -1.08
C THR A 285 -16.20 -24.29 -0.58
N LEU A 286 -16.05 -23.29 0.28
CA LEU A 286 -14.76 -22.99 0.91
C LEU A 286 -14.37 -24.11 1.88
N THR A 287 -13.25 -24.80 1.61
CA THR A 287 -12.66 -25.82 2.49
C THR A 287 -11.46 -25.26 3.26
N PRO A 288 -11.04 -25.88 4.38
CA PRO A 288 -9.83 -25.48 5.09
C PRO A 288 -8.56 -25.51 4.23
N GLU A 289 -8.45 -26.47 3.31
CA GLU A 289 -7.31 -26.62 2.40
C GLU A 289 -7.18 -25.47 1.39
N MET A 290 -8.30 -24.81 1.07
CA MET A 290 -8.30 -23.60 0.26
C MET A 290 -7.68 -22.40 0.99
N ILE A 291 -7.48 -22.50 2.30
CA ILE A 291 -6.84 -21.47 3.12
C ILE A 291 -5.42 -21.94 3.40
N LYS A 292 -4.45 -21.47 2.60
CA LYS A 292 -3.05 -21.69 2.92
C LYS A 292 -2.67 -20.76 4.07
N ALA A 293 -2.76 -21.27 5.30
CA ALA A 293 -2.06 -20.70 6.44
C ALA A 293 -0.57 -21.01 6.28
N ASN A 294 0.23 -20.08 5.74
CA ASN A 294 1.57 -19.74 6.28
C ASN A 294 2.34 -18.68 5.47
N SER A 295 3.15 -17.92 6.23
CA SER A 295 4.23 -16.97 5.85
C SER A 295 3.94 -15.47 5.72
N LEU A 296 2.82 -14.92 6.19
CA LEU A 296 2.67 -13.46 6.36
C LEU A 296 2.91 -12.95 7.79
N ASP A 297 3.52 -13.81 8.60
CA ASP A 297 4.60 -13.35 9.48
C ASP A 297 5.77 -12.74 8.69
N ALA A 298 5.89 -12.87 7.37
CA ALA A 298 6.83 -12.03 6.62
C ALA A 298 6.37 -10.56 6.55
N ALA A 299 5.07 -10.25 6.52
CA ALA A 299 4.61 -8.87 6.66
C ALA A 299 4.56 -8.42 8.12
N ALA A 300 4.39 -9.33 9.08
CA ALA A 300 4.55 -9.00 10.50
C ALA A 300 6.03 -8.81 10.88
N VAL A 301 6.95 -9.66 10.41
CA VAL A 301 8.41 -9.56 10.52
C VAL A 301 8.94 -8.41 9.68
N VAL A 302 8.41 -8.11 8.48
CA VAL A 302 8.74 -6.86 7.76
C VAL A 302 8.19 -5.67 8.52
N ARG A 303 6.99 -5.72 9.13
CA ARG A 303 6.49 -4.65 10.02
C ARG A 303 7.35 -4.49 11.29
N GLN A 304 7.83 -5.59 11.88
CA GLN A 304 8.61 -5.61 13.11
C GLN A 304 10.08 -5.24 12.85
N GLN A 305 10.67 -5.71 11.75
CA GLN A 305 11.98 -5.30 11.23
C GLN A 305 11.95 -3.88 10.69
N PHE A 306 10.87 -3.38 10.06
CA PHE A 306 10.74 -1.96 9.69
C PHE A 306 10.63 -1.08 10.93
N THR A 307 9.88 -1.49 11.96
CA THR A 307 9.77 -0.72 13.20
C THR A 307 11.13 -0.65 13.92
N GLN A 308 11.90 -1.75 13.91
CA GLN A 308 13.27 -1.79 14.47
C GLN A 308 14.30 -1.06 13.60
N GLN A 309 14.22 -1.15 12.26
CA GLN A 309 15.11 -0.46 11.33
C GLN A 309 14.83 1.03 11.22
N HIS A 310 13.59 1.50 11.39
CA HIS A 310 13.30 2.93 11.49
C HIS A 310 13.76 3.52 12.83
N GLY A 311 13.70 2.77 13.93
CA GLY A 311 14.40 3.15 15.16
C GLY A 311 15.91 3.32 14.91
N LEU A 312 16.56 2.35 14.25
CA LEU A 312 18.00 2.38 13.97
C LEU A 312 18.42 3.37 12.87
N ALA A 313 17.59 3.63 11.85
CA ALA A 313 17.88 4.55 10.76
C ALA A 313 17.67 6.01 11.18
N VAL A 314 16.66 6.30 12.01
CA VAL A 314 16.50 7.60 12.65
C VAL A 314 17.62 7.83 13.67
N ILE A 315 18.04 6.81 14.44
CA ILE A 315 19.19 6.91 15.33
C ILE A 315 20.51 7.10 14.56
N LYS A 316 20.71 6.46 13.40
CA LYS A 316 21.92 6.63 12.58
C LYS A 316 21.94 7.95 11.78
N SER A 317 20.79 8.42 11.28
CA SER A 317 20.69 9.74 10.66
C SER A 317 20.86 10.85 11.69
N GLN A 318 20.32 10.68 12.90
CA GLN A 318 20.53 11.60 14.01
C GLN A 318 22.01 11.58 14.47
N LYS A 319 22.65 10.41 14.61
CA LYS A 319 24.11 10.31 14.87
C LYS A 319 24.98 10.97 13.79
N SER A 320 24.57 10.93 12.53
CA SER A 320 25.31 11.56 11.42
C SER A 320 25.09 13.07 11.33
N ILE A 321 23.98 13.57 11.86
CA ILE A 321 23.68 15.00 11.98
C ILE A 321 24.34 15.56 13.25
N ASP A 322 24.28 14.82 14.36
CA ASP A 322 24.89 15.17 15.64
C ASP A 322 26.43 15.11 15.59
N ASN A 323 27.04 14.24 14.77
CA ASN A 323 28.49 14.25 14.55
C ASN A 323 29.01 15.43 13.69
N LYS A 324 28.13 16.23 13.09
CA LYS A 324 28.51 17.45 12.35
C LYS A 324 28.25 18.74 13.12
N VAL A 325 27.59 18.67 14.28
CA VAL A 325 27.40 19.81 15.18
C VAL A 325 28.34 19.60 16.36
N GLY A 326 29.31 20.50 16.50
CA GLY A 326 30.44 20.37 17.40
C GLY A 326 30.08 19.98 18.84
N ILE A 327 30.96 19.16 19.39
CA ILE A 327 31.14 18.81 20.79
C ILE A 327 30.87 20.04 21.69
N THR A 328 29.77 20.04 22.43
CA THR A 328 29.76 20.65 23.78
C THR A 328 28.64 20.05 24.62
N GLN A 329 29.06 19.23 25.60
CA GLN A 329 28.38 18.87 26.84
C GLN A 329 26.90 18.43 26.77
N LEU A 330 26.62 17.16 27.09
CA LEU A 330 25.61 16.78 28.10
C LEU A 330 25.64 15.28 28.39
N ALA A 331 25.52 14.95 29.68
CA ALA A 331 25.86 13.69 30.32
C ALA A 331 25.04 12.48 29.88
N THR A 332 25.73 11.34 29.79
CA THR A 332 25.25 10.00 29.47
C THR A 332 24.15 9.55 30.46
N ASN A 333 22.94 9.32 29.97
CA ASN A 333 21.80 8.93 30.79
C ASN A 333 21.75 7.39 30.97
N ASN A 334 22.50 6.87 31.94
CA ASN A 334 22.69 5.43 32.26
C ASN A 334 21.38 4.66 32.58
N ASN A 335 20.25 5.34 32.75
CA ASN A 335 18.95 4.73 32.98
C ASN A 335 18.33 4.08 31.73
N LEU A 336 18.75 4.47 30.53
CA LEU A 336 18.28 3.85 29.28
C LEU A 336 18.94 2.48 29.03
N LEU A 337 20.22 2.34 29.38
CA LEU A 337 20.95 1.08 29.24
C LEU A 337 20.40 -0.02 30.17
N LYS A 338 20.11 0.31 31.44
CA LYS A 338 19.50 -0.65 32.38
C LYS A 338 18.11 -1.13 31.99
N LYS A 339 17.32 -0.30 31.29
CA LYS A 339 15.97 -0.69 30.81
C LYS A 339 16.04 -1.67 29.66
N ILE A 340 17.04 -1.55 28.78
CA ILE A 340 17.27 -2.46 27.65
C ILE A 340 17.66 -3.85 28.16
N GLU A 341 18.56 -3.94 29.15
CA GLU A 341 18.97 -5.21 29.76
C GLU A 341 17.80 -5.92 30.47
N SER A 342 16.92 -5.18 31.16
CA SER A 342 15.73 -5.77 31.80
C SER A 342 14.70 -6.30 30.79
N PHE A 343 14.64 -5.71 29.59
CA PHE A 343 13.72 -6.13 28.53
C PHE A 343 14.21 -7.42 27.86
N GLU A 344 15.51 -7.56 27.62
CA GLU A 344 16.10 -8.80 27.10
C GLU A 344 15.93 -9.98 28.06
N GLU A 345 16.09 -9.75 29.37
CA GLU A 345 15.81 -10.73 30.43
C GLU A 345 14.32 -11.15 30.44
N ALA A 346 13.40 -10.18 30.32
CA ALA A 346 11.96 -10.47 30.28
C ALA A 346 11.56 -11.30 29.05
N VAL A 347 12.13 -11.01 27.88
CA VAL A 347 11.87 -11.73 26.63
C VAL A 347 12.43 -13.16 26.69
N LYS A 348 13.64 -13.36 27.23
CA LYS A 348 14.20 -14.71 27.43
C LYS A 348 13.35 -15.57 28.36
N LYS A 349 12.83 -15.00 29.43
CA LYS A 349 11.99 -15.71 30.41
C LYS A 349 10.64 -16.12 29.81
N GLN A 350 10.07 -15.30 28.91
CA GLN A 350 8.83 -15.59 28.20
C GLN A 350 8.99 -16.69 27.14
N LEU A 351 10.13 -16.71 26.44
CA LEU A 351 10.45 -17.73 25.44
C LEU A 351 10.75 -19.09 26.06
N LEU A 352 11.39 -19.13 27.23
CA LEU A 352 11.66 -20.37 27.97
C LEU A 352 10.39 -20.98 28.60
N GLY A 353 9.45 -20.15 29.08
CA GLY A 353 8.17 -20.61 29.60
C GLY A 353 7.23 -21.21 28.53
N ALA A 354 7.32 -20.72 27.28
CA ALA A 354 6.53 -21.23 26.16
C ALA A 354 7.02 -22.60 25.64
N ALA A 355 8.28 -22.96 25.90
CA ALA A 355 8.87 -24.23 25.46
C ALA A 355 8.58 -25.40 26.43
N GLN A 356 8.14 -25.14 27.66
CA GLN A 356 7.84 -26.18 28.67
C GLN A 356 6.35 -26.56 28.76
N GLY A 357 5.47 -25.95 27.96
CA GLY A 357 4.03 -26.25 27.97
C GLY A 357 3.59 -27.37 27.03
N TRP A 358 4.52 -28.02 26.32
CA TRP A 358 4.24 -29.11 25.38
C TRP A 358 5.10 -30.32 25.74
N SER A 359 4.75 -30.97 26.85
CA SER A 359 4.99 -32.39 27.11
C SER A 359 3.81 -32.96 27.88
#